data_AF-A0A959VPM5-F1
#
_entry.id   AF-A0A959VPM5-F1
#
_cell.length_a   1.000
_cell.length_b   1.000
_cell.length_c   1.000
_cell.angle_alpha   90.00
_cell.angle_beta   90.00
_cell.angle_gamma   90.00
#
_symmetry.space_group_name_H-M   'P 1'
#
loop_
_entity.id
_entity.type
_entity.pdbx_description
1 polymer ?
#
loop_
_entity_poly.entity_id
_entity_poly.type
_entity_poly.pdbx_seq_one_letter_code
_entity_poly.pdbx_strand_id
1 'polypeptide(L)' 'MAELEIKNLHVSVEDKEILKGLDLTVEKGRVHALMGPNGSGKSTLA' A
#
# COMPACT_ATOMS: atom_id res chain seq x y z
N MET A 1 -3.46 17.41 -8.61
CA MET A 1 -3.17 17.29 -7.17
C MET A 1 -3.63 15.91 -6.75
N ALA A 2 -2.74 15.08 -6.22
CA ALA A 2 -3.11 13.77 -5.67
C ALA A 2 -3.88 13.96 -4.37
N GLU A 3 -4.88 13.13 -4.11
CA GLU A 3 -5.67 13.20 -2.87
C GLU A 3 -5.02 12.41 -1.74
N LEU A 4 -4.27 11.36 -2.09
CA LEU A 4 -3.43 10.59 -1.17
C LEU A 4 -2.08 10.29 -1.82
N GLU A 5 -1.01 10.55 -1.07
CA GLU A 5 0.35 10.21 -1.44
C GLU A 5 0.99 9.44 -0.28
N ILE A 6 1.44 8.23 -0.55
CA ILE A 6 2.19 7.36 0.36
C ILE A 6 3.61 7.29 -0.19
N LYS A 7 4.59 7.57 0.68
CA LYS A 7 6.02 7.55 0.33
C LYS A 7 6.77 6.60 1.26
N ASN A 8 7.50 5.67 0.66
CA ASN A 8 8.38 4.71 1.33
C ASN A 8 7.75 4.06 2.58
N LEU A 9 6.52 3.53 2.45
CA LEU A 9 5.84 2.90 3.57
C LEU A 9 6.43 1.51 3.86
N HIS A 10 6.87 1.33 5.10
CA HIS A 10 7.25 0.04 5.67
C HIS A 10 6.28 -0.33 6.79
N VAL A 11 5.87 -1.60 6.83
CA VAL A 11 5.00 -2.14 7.87
C VAL A 11 5.50 -3.53 8.25
N SER A 12 5.67 -3.76 9.54
CA SER A 12 6.06 -5.05 10.10
C SER A 12 5.08 -5.46 11.19
N VAL A 13 4.82 -6.76 11.31
CA VAL A 13 4.13 -7.37 12.45
C VAL A 13 5.10 -8.39 13.03
N GLU A 14 5.41 -8.24 14.32
CA GLU A 14 6.52 -8.94 14.96
C GLU A 14 7.81 -8.71 14.14
N ASP A 15 8.60 -9.77 13.90
CA ASP A 15 9.84 -9.71 13.12
C ASP A 15 9.62 -9.86 11.61
N LYS A 16 8.36 -9.88 11.15
CA LYS A 16 8.03 -10.07 9.73
C LYS A 16 7.63 -8.75 9.07
N GLU A 17 8.47 -8.32 8.14
CA GLU A 17 8.16 -7.19 7.25
C GLU A 17 7.10 -7.59 6.21
N ILE A 18 5.98 -6.86 6.21
CA ILE A 18 4.82 -7.06 5.33
C ILE A 18 4.88 -6.12 4.13
N LEU A 19 5.06 -4.82 4.37
CA LEU A 19 5.29 -3.81 3.32
C LEU A 19 6.75 -3.37 3.38
N LYS A 20 7.43 -3.40 2.23
CA LYS A 20 8.90 -3.28 2.12
C LYS A 20 9.32 -2.03 1.33
N GLY A 21 8.79 -0.86 1.70
CA GLY A 21 9.00 0.39 0.96
C GLY A 21 8.05 0.51 -0.21
N LEU A 22 6.80 0.89 0.09
CA LEU A 22 5.75 1.14 -0.89
C LEU A 22 5.59 2.64 -1.15
N ASP A 23 5.68 3.03 -2.42
CA ASP A 23 5.22 4.33 -2.91
C ASP A 23 3.89 4.18 -3.65
N LEU A 24 2.88 4.98 -3.29
CA LEU A 24 1.58 4.98 -3.94
C LEU A 24 1.03 6.40 -4.06
N THR A 25 0.55 6.75 -5.25
CA THR A 25 -0.18 7.99 -5.48
C THR A 25 -1.60 7.65 -5.93
N VAL A 26 -2.60 8.15 -5.21
CA VAL A 26 -4.02 7.98 -5.54
C VAL A 26 -4.58 9.31 -5.99
N GLU A 27 -5.08 9.33 -7.22
CA GLU A 27 -5.67 10.53 -7.80
C GLU A 27 -7.16 10.64 -7.46
N LYS A 28 -7.60 11.85 -7.17
CA LYS A 28 -9.00 12.15 -6.88
C LYS A 28 -9.91 11.72 -8.03
N GLY A 29 -11.07 11.15 -7.69
CA GLY A 29 -12.12 10.81 -8.65
C GLY A 29 -11.84 9.57 -9.49
N ARG A 30 -10.83 8.77 -9.13
CA ARG A 30 -10.53 7.49 -9.76
C ARG A 30 -10.82 6.32 -8.82
N VAL A 31 -11.25 5.21 -9.39
CA VAL A 31 -11.36 3.92 -8.67
C VAL A 31 -10.08 3.15 -8.92
N HIS A 32 -9.40 2.76 -7.83
CA HIS A 32 -8.16 1.99 -7.87
C HIS A 32 -8.41 0.60 -7.30
N ALA A 33 -7.87 -0.43 -7.96
CA ALA A 33 -7.92 -1.80 -7.48
C ALA A 33 -6.57 -2.18 -6.87
N LEU A 34 -6.59 -2.85 -5.71
CA LEU A 34 -5.43 -3.49 -5.10
C LEU A 34 -5.47 -4.99 -5.42
N MET A 35 -4.50 -5.47 -6.20
CA MET A 35 -4.46 -6.85 -6.69
C MET A 35 -3.14 -7.54 -6.33
N GLY A 36 -3.16 -8.86 -6.20
CA GLY A 36 -1.98 -9.67 -5.88
C GLY A 36 -2.30 -10.93 -5.07
N PRO A 37 -1.34 -11.88 -4.95
CA PRO A 37 -1.52 -13.16 -4.25
C PRO A 37 -1.83 -13.02 -2.76
N ASN A 38 -2.34 -14.06 -2.12
CA ASN A 38 -2.54 -14.07 -0.66
C ASN A 38 -1.21 -13.81 0.08
N GLY A 39 -1.26 -12.98 1.12
CA GLY A 39 -0.07 -12.59 1.90
C GLY A 39 0.76 -11.45 1.32
N SER A 40 0.38 -10.85 0.18
CA SER A 40 1.12 -9.75 -0.45
C SER A 40 0.96 -8.36 0.20
N GLY A 41 0.37 -8.26 1.41
CA GLY A 41 0.18 -7.00 2.11
C GLY A 41 -1.00 -6.12 1.67
N LYS A 42 -1.88 -6.59 0.76
CA LYS A 42 -3.05 -5.82 0.29
C LYS A 42 -3.96 -5.34 1.42
N SER A 43 -4.41 -6.25 2.28
CA SER A 43 -5.26 -5.94 3.44
C SER A 43 -4.51 -5.20 4.55
N THR A 44 -3.18 -5.12 4.45
CA THR A 44 -2.35 -4.32 5.36
C THR A 44 -2.24 -2.87 4.88
N LEU A 45 -2.39 -2.65 3.56
CA LEU A 45 -2.39 -1.32 2.94
C LEU A 45 -3.76 -0.64 2.97
N ALA A 46 -4.84 -1.41 2.80
CA ALA A 46 -6.23 -0.92 2.71
C ALA A 46 -6.90 -0.81 4.07
#